data_AF-A0A2E6BSX2-F1
#
_entry.id   AF-A0A2E6BSX2-F1
#
_cell.length_a   1.000
_cell.length_b   1.000
_cell.length_c   1.000
_cell.angle_alpha   90.00
_cell.angle_beta   90.00
_cell.angle_gamma   90.00
#
_symmetry.space_group_name_H-M   'P 1'
#
loop_
_entity.id
_entity.type
_entity.pdbx_description
1 polymer ?
#
loop_
_entity_poly.entity_id
_entity_poly.type
_entity_poly.pdbx_seq_one_letter_code
_entity_poly.pdbx_strand_id
1 'polypeptide(L)' 'MKKIRKINKTKILELENPVELKVITKCPTKWILIDEETGQVYRGTENKEVGKMWKLITKQK' A
#
# COMPACT_ATOMS: atom_id res chain seq x y z
N MET A 1 4.42 -2.98 24.51
CA MET A 1 4.48 -1.51 24.34
C MET A 1 4.14 -1.21 22.88
N LYS A 2 3.28 -0.22 22.60
CA LYS A 2 2.91 0.14 21.22
C LYS A 2 4.16 0.59 20.45
N LYS A 3 4.54 -0.13 19.39
CA LYS A 3 5.71 0.21 18.56
C LYS A 3 5.35 1.37 17.64
N ILE A 4 6.15 2.43 17.65
CA ILE A 4 5.92 3.62 16.82
C ILE A 4 7.00 3.68 15.74
N ARG A 5 6.58 3.85 14.49
CA ARG A 5 7.47 4.06 13.34
C ARG A 5 7.37 5.50 12.85
N LYS A 6 8.47 6.10 12.39
CA LYS A 6 8.48 7.45 11.81
C LYS A 6 8.57 7.36 10.29
N ILE A 7 7.51 7.76 9.59
CA ILE A 7 7.42 7.77 8.13
C ILE A 7 7.04 9.18 7.68
N ASN A 8 7.76 9.76 6.72
CA ASN A 8 7.53 11.12 6.20
C ASN A 8 7.34 12.20 7.28
N LYS A 9 8.17 12.16 8.33
CA LYS A 9 8.09 13.03 9.54
C LYS A 9 6.86 12.80 10.44
N THR A 10 5.95 11.91 10.07
CA THR A 10 4.80 11.48 10.86
C THR A 10 5.12 10.26 11.71
N LYS A 11 4.59 10.19 12.93
CA LYS A 11 4.67 9.00 13.80
C LYS A 11 3.44 8.13 13.57
N ILE A 12 3.64 6.86 13.23
CA ILE A 12 2.58 5.90 12.90
C ILE A 12 2.67 4.71 13.87
N LEU A 13 1.54 4.14 14.25
CA LEU A 13 1.48 2.94 15.08
C LEU A 13 1.77 1.69 14.22
N GLU A 14 2.78 0.92 14.62
CA GLU A 14 3.04 -0.40 14.08
C GLU A 14 2.27 -1.43 14.92
N LEU A 15 1.39 -2.19 14.26
CA LEU A 15 0.61 -3.25 14.89
C LEU A 15 1.49 -4.47 15.15
N GLU A 16 1.21 -5.20 16.23
CA GLU A 16 1.95 -6.43 16.58
C GLU A 16 1.68 -7.56 15.59
N ASN A 17 0.44 -7.64 15.08
CA ASN A 17 0.02 -8.64 14.09
C ASN A 17 -0.32 -7.96 12.76
N PRO A 18 0.00 -8.60 11.61
CA PRO A 18 -0.40 -8.10 10.31
C PRO A 18 -1.92 -8.05 10.20
N VAL A 19 -2.42 -7.02 9.51
CA VAL A 19 -3.84 -6.87 9.18
C VAL A 19 -4.00 -6.75 7.67
N GLU A 20 -5.13 -7.22 7.16
CA GLU A 20 -5.43 -7.14 5.74
C GLU A 20 -6.02 -5.77 5.40
N LEU A 21 -5.42 -5.08 4.43
CA LEU A 21 -5.97 -3.86 3.84
C LEU A 21 -6.55 -4.19 2.46
N LYS A 22 -7.87 -4.04 2.29
CA LYS A 22 -8.59 -4.38 1.05
C LYS A 22 -9.27 -3.18 0.39
N VAL A 23 -9.21 -3.15 -0.94
CA VAL A 23 -9.98 -2.25 -1.80
C VAL A 23 -10.95 -3.09 -2.63
N ILE A 24 -12.25 -2.84 -2.51
CA ILE A 24 -13.29 -3.50 -3.32
C ILE A 24 -13.77 -2.50 -4.36
N THR A 25 -13.68 -2.85 -5.65
CA THR A 25 -13.97 -1.90 -6.73
C THR A 25 -14.38 -2.59 -8.03
N LYS A 26 -15.14 -1.88 -8.87
CA LYS A 26 -15.47 -2.29 -10.24
C LYS A 26 -14.44 -1.79 -11.28
N CYS A 27 -13.56 -0.84 -10.92
CA CYS A 27 -12.63 -0.20 -11.84
C CYS A 27 -11.22 -0.15 -11.23
N PRO A 28 -10.48 -1.27 -11.17
CA PRO A 28 -9.21 -1.34 -10.45
C PRO A 28 -8.13 -0.42 -11.05
N THR A 29 -8.15 -0.22 -12.37
CA THR A 29 -7.17 0.59 -13.11
C THR A 29 -7.19 2.08 -12.76
N LYS A 30 -8.23 2.59 -12.10
CA LYS A 30 -8.24 3.99 -11.61
C LYS A 30 -7.48 4.17 -10.30
N TRP A 31 -7.21 3.09 -9.57
CA TRP A 31 -6.59 3.15 -8.25
C TRP A 31 -5.08 3.25 -8.34
N ILE A 32 -4.54 4.07 -7.43
CA ILE A 32 -3.12 4.19 -7.14
C ILE A 32 -2.92 3.86 -5.66
N LEU A 33 -1.94 3.01 -5.36
CA LEU A 33 -1.46 2.76 -4.00
C LEU A 33 -0.05 3.35 -3.88
N ILE A 34 0.15 4.20 -2.88
CA ILE A 34 1.43 4.82 -2.57
C ILE A 34 1.87 4.26 -1.24
N ASP A 35 3.01 3.58 -1.22
CA ASP A 35 3.69 3.23 0.02
C ASP A 35 4.50 4.44 0.48
N GLU A 36 4.03 5.11 1.53
CA GLU A 36 4.69 6.30 2.08
C GLU A 36 6.06 6.01 2.70
N GLU A 37 6.31 4.78 3.14
CA GLU A 37 7.58 4.38 3.71
C GLU A 37 8.65 4.33 2.62
N THR A 38 8.41 3.54 1.57
CA THR A 38 9.39 3.30 0.50
C THR A 38 9.30 4.30 -0.66
N GLY A 39 8.18 5.02 -0.80
CA GLY A 39 7.88 5.88 -1.93
C GLY A 39 7.43 5.14 -3.20
N GLN A 40 7.20 3.82 -3.12
CA GLN A 40 6.73 3.04 -4.27
C GLN A 40 5.28 3.37 -4.63
N VAL A 41 5.01 3.44 -5.93
CA VAL A 41 3.68 3.72 -6.47
C VAL A 41 3.21 2.55 -7.32
N TYR A 42 2.03 2.05 -6.99
CA TYR A 42 1.42 0.91 -7.65
C TYR A 42 0.11 1.33 -8.31
N ARG A 43 -0.18 0.72 -9.46
CA ARG A 43 -1.44 0.84 -10.20
C ARG A 43 -2.25 -0.44 -10.00
N GLY A 44 -3.53 -0.29 -9.68
CA GLY A 44 -4.44 -1.44 -9.65
C GLY A 44 -4.60 -2.07 -11.04
N THR A 45 -4.78 -3.38 -11.10
CA THR A 45 -4.92 -4.14 -12.34
C THR A 45 -6.19 -4.99 -12.31
N GLU A 46 -6.55 -5.59 -13.45
CA GLU A 46 -7.68 -6.53 -13.53
C GLU A 46 -7.33 -7.93 -13.02
N ASN A 47 -6.08 -8.17 -12.61
CA ASN A 47 -5.66 -9.45 -12.05
C ASN A 47 -6.38 -9.69 -10.72
N LYS A 48 -6.96 -10.89 -10.55
CA LYS A 48 -7.73 -11.30 -9.37
C LYS A 48 -6.92 -12.17 -8.40
N GLU A 49 -5.70 -12.54 -8.76
CA GLU A 49 -4.81 -13.32 -7.90
C GLU A 49 -4.26 -12.45 -6.78
N VAL A 50 -4.39 -12.93 -5.54
CA VAL A 50 -3.89 -12.24 -4.35
C VAL A 50 -2.38 -12.00 -4.49
N GLY A 51 -1.95 -10.77 -4.22
CA GLY A 51 -0.55 -10.35 -4.39
C GLY A 51 -0.18 -9.89 -5.80
N LYS A 52 -0.99 -10.17 -6.84
CA LYS A 52 -0.75 -9.69 -8.22
C LYS A 52 -1.74 -8.63 -8.71
N MET A 53 -2.66 -8.22 -7.84
CA MET A 53 -3.64 -7.15 -8.11
C MET A 53 -2.99 -5.79 -8.36
N TRP A 54 -1.77 -5.57 -7.85
CA TRP A 54 -1.05 -4.29 -7.93
C TRP A 54 0.20 -4.42 -8.79
N LYS A 55 0.39 -3.48 -9.71
CA LYS A 55 1.59 -3.40 -10.56
C LYS A 55 2.40 -2.17 -10.16
N LEU A 56 3.68 -2.35 -9.82
CA LEU A 56 4.60 -1.24 -9.58
C LEU A 56 4.74 -0.41 -10.87
N ILE A 57 4.57 0.91 -10.78
CA ILE A 57 4.68 1.80 -11.94
C ILE A 57 5.81 2.83 -11.80
N THR A 58 6.13 3.29 -10.59
CA THR A 58 7.24 4.22 -10.34
C THR A 58 7.63 4.24 -8.86
N LYS A 59 8.67 4.98 -8.52
CA LYS A 59 9.10 5.30 -7.15
C LYS A 59 9.34 6.81 -7.05
N GLN A 60 8.75 7.46 -6.05
CA GLN A 60 8.87 8.90 -5.83
C GLN A 60 10.14 9.32 -5.09
N LYS A 61 10.95 8.37 -4.60
CA LYS A 61 12.18 8.57 -3.81
C LYS A 61 13.38 7.89 -4.44
#